data_AF-A0A661WWB4-F1
#
_entry.id   AF-A0A661WWB4-F1
#
_cell.length_a   1.000
_cell.length_b   1.000
_cell.length_c   1.000
_cell.angle_alpha   90.00
_cell.angle_beta   90.00
_cell.angle_gamma   90.00
#
_symmetry.space_group_name_H-M   'P 1'
#
loop_
_entity.id
_entity.type
_entity.pdbx_description
1 polymer ?
#
loop_
_entity_poly.entity_id
_entity_poly.type
_entity_poly.pdbx_seq_one_letter_code
_entity_poly.pdbx_strand_id
1 'polypeptide(L)'
;MKKTILLMVAMLMFVVVGRVIAFTVELDPITPLTGYTSMAEWNTDGDFENWAYNPHLIDVQVSGGNFIAKDDGVDPVMSLNIDALTPPDSRMELATAIGTVFEVRMQFATNTLNPRVDFWATINGAGPGSFPPMQFAAAGGSIPDVPTDGAFHVFRITLEAGDHYIGNLNALRLDPVADASPIGETFKVDYFRIANVTNRVVVLQVDGTPLPSYTSLAEWNTDGDLENWML
;
A
#
# COMPACT_ATOMS: atom_id res chain seq x y z
N MET A 1 26.94 -63.06 25.92
CA MET A 1 26.79 -61.83 26.72
C MET A 1 27.47 -60.67 26.01
N LYS A 2 26.70 -59.66 25.55
CA LYS A 2 27.11 -58.28 25.19
C LYS A 2 25.88 -57.63 24.50
N LYS A 3 24.95 -57.12 25.31
CA LYS A 3 24.71 -55.69 25.62
C LYS A 3 24.12 -54.91 24.45
N THR A 4 22.79 -54.89 24.45
CA THR A 4 21.87 -53.99 23.74
C THR A 4 22.14 -52.55 24.17
N ILE A 5 22.35 -51.63 23.21
CA ILE A 5 22.29 -50.19 23.44
C ILE A 5 21.12 -49.68 22.60
N LEU A 6 20.02 -49.35 23.28
CA LEU A 6 18.86 -48.69 22.69
C LEU A 6 19.17 -47.20 22.64
N LEU A 7 19.43 -46.66 21.44
CA LEU A 7 19.62 -45.22 21.25
C LEU A 7 18.23 -44.58 21.14
N MET A 8 17.86 -43.80 22.15
CA MET A 8 16.60 -43.07 22.21
C MET A 8 16.74 -41.80 21.34
N VAL A 9 16.09 -41.79 20.18
CA VAL A 9 16.04 -40.61 19.31
C VAL A 9 15.00 -39.64 19.87
N ALA A 10 15.45 -38.58 20.55
CA ALA A 10 14.61 -37.44 20.88
C ALA A 10 14.38 -36.63 19.59
N MET A 11 13.22 -36.82 18.97
CA MET A 11 12.75 -36.01 17.84
C MET A 11 12.35 -34.64 18.39
N LEU A 12 13.26 -33.68 18.31
CA LEU A 12 13.01 -32.28 18.65
C LEU A 12 12.05 -31.71 17.59
N MET A 13 10.75 -31.67 17.88
CA MET A 13 9.80 -30.90 17.07
C MET A 13 10.13 -29.42 17.24
N PHE A 14 10.79 -28.83 16.23
CA PHE A 14 10.77 -27.39 16.04
C PHE A 14 9.35 -27.00 15.59
N VAL A 15 8.58 -26.39 16.49
CA VAL A 15 7.43 -25.59 16.08
C VAL A 15 8.02 -24.33 15.45
N VAL A 16 8.16 -24.34 14.12
CA VAL A 16 8.32 -23.10 13.37
C VAL A 16 6.98 -22.40 13.49
N VAL A 17 6.87 -21.43 14.40
CA VAL A 17 5.77 -20.47 14.38
C VAL A 17 5.99 -19.67 13.09
N GLY A 18 5.32 -20.10 12.01
CA GLY A 18 5.33 -19.38 10.75
C GLY A 18 4.84 -17.96 11.04
N ARG A 19 5.68 -16.96 10.80
CA ARG A 19 5.17 -15.60 10.69
C ARG A 19 4.18 -15.60 9.54
N VAL A 20 2.92 -15.32 9.84
CA VAL A 20 1.97 -14.96 8.80
C VAL A 20 2.49 -13.67 8.20
N ILE A 21 2.97 -13.71 6.96
CA ILE A 21 3.36 -12.50 6.24
C ILE A 21 2.05 -11.81 5.86
N ALA A 22 1.90 -10.54 6.24
CA ALA A 22 0.69 -9.77 5.96
C ALA A 22 0.47 -9.54 4.46
N PHE A 23 1.52 -9.67 3.65
CA PHE A 23 1.48 -9.43 2.22
C PHE A 23 2.54 -10.24 1.47
N THR A 24 2.34 -10.47 0.18
CA THR A 24 3.34 -10.97 -0.75
C THR A 24 3.88 -9.83 -1.61
N VAL A 25 5.08 -10.00 -2.12
CA VAL A 25 5.77 -9.02 -2.98
C VAL A 25 6.24 -9.70 -4.26
N GLU A 26 6.06 -9.02 -5.39
CA GLU A 26 6.45 -9.48 -6.72
C GLU A 26 7.21 -8.37 -7.44
N LEU A 27 8.37 -8.72 -8.02
CA LEU A 27 9.15 -7.85 -8.91
C LEU A 27 8.91 -8.30 -10.35
N ASP A 28 8.59 -7.36 -11.23
CA ASP A 28 8.30 -7.59 -12.64
C ASP A 28 7.33 -8.76 -12.89
N PRO A 29 6.11 -8.71 -12.31
CA PRO A 29 5.12 -9.76 -12.52
C PRO A 29 4.82 -9.94 -14.01
N ILE A 30 4.84 -11.21 -14.47
CA ILE A 30 4.61 -11.56 -15.88
C ILE A 30 3.17 -11.32 -16.33
N THR A 31 2.23 -11.22 -15.39
CA THR A 31 0.81 -10.93 -15.65
C THR A 31 0.55 -9.45 -15.38
N PRO A 32 0.08 -8.67 -16.37
CA PRO A 32 -0.33 -7.29 -16.15
C PRO A 32 -1.46 -7.19 -15.13
N LEU A 33 -1.44 -6.14 -14.31
CA LEU A 33 -2.56 -5.83 -13.43
C LEU A 33 -3.74 -5.33 -14.25
N THR A 34 -4.94 -5.84 -13.98
CA THR A 34 -6.17 -5.45 -14.66
C THR A 34 -7.24 -5.06 -13.63
N GLY A 35 -8.24 -4.28 -14.03
CA GLY A 35 -9.33 -3.86 -13.13
C GLY A 35 -8.85 -2.98 -11.96
N TYR A 36 -7.84 -2.15 -12.20
CA TYR A 36 -7.27 -1.26 -11.18
C TYR A 36 -7.93 0.13 -11.20
N THR A 37 -7.88 0.80 -10.07
CA THR A 37 -8.00 2.26 -9.95
C THR A 37 -6.60 2.86 -10.05
N SER A 38 -6.43 3.85 -10.93
CA SER A 38 -5.17 4.59 -10.99
C SER A 38 -5.09 5.60 -9.86
N MET A 39 -3.97 5.57 -9.12
CA MET A 39 -3.65 6.54 -8.07
C MET A 39 -2.78 7.68 -8.62
N ALA A 40 -1.96 7.38 -9.64
CA ALA A 40 -1.32 8.34 -10.54
C ALA A 40 -0.78 7.65 -11.81
N GLU A 41 -0.72 8.39 -12.93
CA GLU A 41 -0.02 8.00 -14.17
C GLU A 41 0.89 9.13 -14.73
N TRP A 42 0.82 10.35 -14.18
CA TRP A 42 1.66 11.51 -14.56
C TRP A 42 1.75 11.78 -16.07
N ASN A 43 0.66 11.56 -16.80
CA ASN A 43 0.61 11.67 -18.26
C ASN A 43 0.63 13.12 -18.78
N THR A 44 0.44 14.10 -17.90
CA THR A 44 0.40 15.52 -18.25
C THR A 44 1.59 16.25 -17.63
N ASP A 45 2.46 16.81 -18.47
CA ASP A 45 3.63 17.58 -18.00
C ASP A 45 3.23 18.69 -17.03
N GLY A 46 3.93 18.75 -15.90
CA GLY A 46 3.67 19.71 -14.80
C GLY A 46 2.49 19.36 -13.89
N ASP A 47 1.71 18.30 -14.19
CA ASP A 47 0.60 17.86 -13.34
C ASP A 47 1.03 16.76 -12.37
N PHE A 48 1.00 17.07 -11.08
CA PHE A 48 1.34 16.12 -10.00
C PHE A 48 0.18 15.20 -9.61
N GLU A 49 -1.01 15.35 -10.22
CA GLU A 49 -2.19 14.51 -9.97
C GLU A 49 -2.57 14.44 -8.48
N ASN A 50 -2.47 15.58 -7.79
CA ASN A 50 -2.69 15.78 -6.35
C ASN A 50 -1.66 15.12 -5.41
N TRP A 51 -0.60 14.51 -5.93
CA TRP A 51 0.51 14.08 -5.10
C TRP A 51 1.31 15.28 -4.60
N ALA A 52 1.50 15.33 -3.29
CA ALA A 52 2.41 16.24 -2.62
C ALA A 52 3.75 15.53 -2.36
N TYR A 53 4.81 16.31 -2.19
CA TYR A 53 6.13 15.84 -1.80
C TYR A 53 6.70 16.75 -0.73
N ASN A 54 7.60 16.22 0.10
CA ASN A 54 8.24 17.00 1.13
C ASN A 54 9.55 17.67 0.64
N PRO A 55 10.16 18.56 1.44
CA PRO A 55 11.38 19.27 1.05
C PRO A 55 12.65 18.40 0.90
N HIS A 56 12.58 17.10 1.18
CA HIS A 56 13.69 16.16 1.00
C HIS A 56 13.72 15.57 -0.41
N LEU A 57 12.74 15.93 -1.25
CA LEU A 57 12.77 15.74 -2.70
C LEU A 57 13.06 17.07 -3.39
N ILE A 58 14.15 17.12 -4.16
CA ILE A 58 14.57 18.27 -4.97
C ILE A 58 14.51 17.94 -6.47
N ASP A 59 14.66 18.98 -7.30
CA ASP A 59 14.59 18.88 -8.77
C ASP A 59 13.30 18.17 -9.26
N VAL A 60 12.22 18.36 -8.50
CA VAL A 60 10.95 17.65 -8.69
C VAL A 60 10.22 18.17 -9.92
N GLN A 61 9.87 17.28 -10.83
CA GLN A 61 9.11 17.60 -12.04
C GLN A 61 8.23 16.43 -12.48
N VAL A 62 7.12 16.76 -13.15
CA VAL A 62 6.37 15.79 -13.95
C VAL A 62 6.61 16.09 -15.42
N SER A 63 7.17 15.14 -16.15
CA SER A 63 7.43 15.29 -17.58
C SER A 63 7.53 13.96 -18.30
N GLY A 64 6.96 13.87 -19.50
CA GLY A 64 7.08 12.70 -20.36
C GLY A 64 6.52 11.42 -19.74
N GLY A 65 5.39 11.53 -19.02
CA GLY A 65 4.73 10.40 -18.37
C GLY A 65 5.36 9.96 -17.04
N ASN A 66 6.17 10.81 -16.39
CA ASN A 66 6.88 10.41 -15.17
C ASN A 66 6.91 11.52 -14.14
N PHE A 67 6.73 11.17 -12.87
CA PHE A 67 7.25 11.93 -11.74
C PHE A 67 8.75 11.68 -11.64
N ILE A 68 9.56 12.73 -11.57
CA ILE A 68 11.02 12.68 -11.52
C ILE A 68 11.47 13.52 -10.33
N ALA A 69 12.33 12.98 -9.49
CA ALA A 69 12.90 13.70 -8.36
C ALA A 69 14.26 13.13 -7.95
N LYS A 70 14.92 13.85 -7.05
CA LYS A 70 16.21 13.53 -6.46
C LYS A 70 16.13 13.69 -4.94
N ASP A 71 16.78 12.82 -4.18
CA ASP A 71 16.84 13.01 -2.72
C ASP A 71 17.82 14.12 -2.33
N ASP A 72 17.47 14.87 -1.28
CA ASP A 72 18.33 15.88 -0.64
C ASP A 72 18.24 15.81 0.89
N GLY A 73 17.90 14.65 1.45
CA GLY A 73 17.72 14.54 2.90
C GLY A 73 17.20 13.20 3.36
N VAL A 74 16.93 13.17 4.67
CA VAL A 74 16.32 12.04 5.36
C VAL A 74 14.82 12.09 5.15
N ASP A 75 14.16 10.95 4.98
CA ASP A 75 12.74 10.81 4.74
C ASP A 75 12.25 11.51 3.45
N PRO A 76 12.87 11.30 2.28
CA PRO A 76 12.32 11.77 1.01
C PRO A 76 11.02 11.02 0.71
N VAL A 77 9.90 11.74 0.68
CA VAL A 77 8.58 11.12 0.52
C VAL A 77 7.67 11.90 -0.40
N MET A 78 6.81 11.16 -1.08
CA MET A 78 5.64 11.70 -1.76
C MET A 78 4.36 11.06 -1.22
N SER A 79 3.27 11.80 -1.21
CA SER A 79 2.01 11.37 -0.61
C SER A 79 0.79 11.91 -1.33
N LEU A 80 -0.28 11.12 -1.30
CA LEU A 80 -1.59 11.46 -1.79
C LEU A 80 -2.57 11.42 -0.62
N ASN A 81 -3.19 12.56 -0.30
CA ASN A 81 -4.30 12.62 0.65
C ASN A 81 -5.62 12.42 -0.10
N ILE A 82 -6.19 11.21 0.00
CA ILE A 82 -7.40 10.81 -0.72
C ILE A 82 -8.62 11.55 -0.16
N ASP A 83 -8.67 11.78 1.16
CA ASP A 83 -9.75 12.51 1.81
C ASP A 83 -9.80 14.00 1.41
N ALA A 84 -8.70 14.54 0.86
CA ALA A 84 -8.61 15.92 0.38
C ALA A 84 -8.92 16.07 -1.13
N LEU A 85 -9.25 14.97 -1.83
CA LEU A 85 -9.64 15.03 -3.23
C LEU A 85 -11.02 15.69 -3.41
N THR A 86 -11.27 16.22 -4.60
CA THR A 86 -12.54 16.88 -4.94
C THR A 86 -13.50 15.87 -5.59
N PRO A 87 -14.69 15.61 -5.01
CA PRO A 87 -15.66 14.72 -5.63
C PRO A 87 -16.24 15.27 -6.95
N PRO A 88 -16.60 14.40 -7.92
CA PRO A 88 -16.34 12.96 -7.92
C PRO A 88 -14.90 12.65 -8.37
N ASP A 89 -14.19 11.81 -7.61
CA ASP A 89 -12.88 11.29 -7.98
C ASP A 89 -12.86 9.77 -7.70
N SER A 90 -12.43 8.97 -8.67
CA SER A 90 -12.45 7.50 -8.59
C SER A 90 -11.50 6.93 -7.53
N ARG A 91 -10.56 7.73 -7.04
CA ARG A 91 -9.62 7.36 -5.97
C ARG A 91 -10.24 7.50 -4.58
N MET A 92 -11.36 8.21 -4.47
CA MET A 92 -12.08 8.37 -3.22
C MET A 92 -12.87 7.11 -2.87
N GLU A 93 -13.18 6.97 -1.58
CA GLU A 93 -14.07 5.92 -1.08
C GLU A 93 -13.59 4.49 -1.40
N LEU A 94 -12.27 4.29 -1.53
CA LEU A 94 -11.69 2.96 -1.67
C LEU A 94 -11.52 2.31 -0.30
N ALA A 95 -11.79 1.02 -0.23
CA ALA A 95 -11.46 0.18 0.92
C ALA A 95 -10.61 -1.02 0.49
N THR A 96 -9.56 -1.26 1.27
CA THR A 96 -8.66 -2.39 1.10
C THR A 96 -9.18 -3.62 1.83
N ALA A 97 -8.89 -4.79 1.29
CA ALA A 97 -9.25 -6.10 1.82
C ALA A 97 -8.12 -7.11 1.56
N ILE A 98 -8.26 -8.32 2.09
CA ILE A 98 -7.39 -9.44 1.69
C ILE A 98 -7.53 -9.62 0.17
N GLY A 99 -6.39 -9.69 -0.53
CA GLY A 99 -6.28 -9.74 -1.98
C GLY A 99 -6.16 -8.39 -2.67
N THR A 100 -6.24 -7.26 -1.95
CA THR A 100 -5.93 -5.93 -2.50
C THR A 100 -4.48 -5.91 -2.99
N VAL A 101 -4.29 -5.34 -4.18
CA VAL A 101 -2.99 -5.25 -4.85
C VAL A 101 -2.58 -3.79 -4.98
N PHE A 102 -1.37 -3.46 -4.54
CA PHE A 102 -0.69 -2.19 -4.80
C PHE A 102 0.38 -2.43 -5.86
N GLU A 103 0.44 -1.60 -6.89
CA GLU A 103 1.45 -1.73 -7.95
C GLU A 103 2.02 -0.36 -8.30
N VAL A 104 3.34 -0.24 -8.29
CA VAL A 104 4.05 0.95 -8.77
C VAL A 104 5.08 0.54 -9.81
N ARG A 105 5.27 1.38 -10.83
CA ARG A 105 6.38 1.22 -11.78
C ARG A 105 7.39 2.34 -11.58
N MET A 106 8.63 1.97 -11.26
CA MET A 106 9.68 2.92 -10.89
C MET A 106 11.02 2.59 -11.55
N GLN A 107 11.84 3.62 -11.73
CA GLN A 107 13.21 3.53 -12.22
C GLN A 107 14.14 4.23 -11.22
N PHE A 108 15.20 3.54 -10.83
CA PHE A 108 16.32 4.14 -10.10
C PHE A 108 17.50 4.42 -11.02
N ALA A 109 18.34 5.40 -10.68
CA ALA A 109 19.61 5.59 -11.36
C ALA A 109 20.51 4.34 -11.22
N THR A 110 21.39 4.12 -12.20
CA THR A 110 22.30 2.99 -12.15
C THR A 110 23.22 3.09 -10.93
N ASN A 111 23.31 2.04 -10.12
CA ASN A 111 24.06 1.98 -8.87
C ASN A 111 23.57 2.94 -7.76
N THR A 112 22.28 3.30 -7.73
CA THR A 112 21.65 3.84 -6.52
C THR A 112 22.04 2.95 -5.33
N LEU A 113 22.61 3.56 -4.30
CA LEU A 113 23.19 2.93 -3.13
C LEU A 113 22.12 2.54 -2.10
N ASN A 114 21.06 3.33 -1.98
CA ASN A 114 20.02 3.13 -0.98
C ASN A 114 18.60 3.10 -1.59
N PRO A 115 18.35 2.23 -2.58
CA PRO A 115 17.02 2.12 -3.15
C PRO A 115 16.04 1.59 -2.09
N ARG A 116 14.81 2.10 -2.12
CA ARG A 116 13.72 1.70 -1.23
C ARG A 116 12.40 1.83 -1.98
N VAL A 117 11.46 0.93 -1.73
CA VAL A 117 10.08 1.14 -2.21
C VAL A 117 9.17 0.74 -1.06
N ASP A 118 8.89 1.72 -0.21
CA ASP A 118 8.00 1.55 0.94
C ASP A 118 6.68 2.24 0.67
N PHE A 119 5.60 1.49 0.90
CA PHE A 119 4.25 2.04 0.88
C PHE A 119 3.71 2.16 2.28
N TRP A 120 3.26 3.36 2.60
CA TRP A 120 2.54 3.65 3.82
C TRP A 120 1.10 3.99 3.45
N ALA A 121 0.17 3.13 3.86
CA ALA A 121 -1.26 3.40 3.74
C ALA A 121 -1.77 4.04 5.05
N THR A 122 -2.60 5.06 4.93
CA THR A 122 -3.46 5.51 6.03
C THR A 122 -4.77 4.76 5.93
N ILE A 123 -5.07 3.93 6.92
CA ILE A 123 -6.26 3.08 6.95
C ILE A 123 -7.16 3.52 8.11
N ASN A 124 -8.44 3.78 7.82
CA ASN A 124 -9.44 4.22 8.80
C ASN A 124 -8.98 5.45 9.61
N GLY A 125 -8.26 6.37 8.98
CA GLY A 125 -7.70 7.58 9.60
C GLY A 125 -6.47 7.35 10.48
N ALA A 126 -5.99 6.10 10.63
CA ALA A 126 -4.72 5.82 11.29
C ALA A 126 -3.57 6.24 10.38
N GLY A 127 -2.95 7.39 10.68
CA GLY A 127 -1.93 8.05 9.85
C GLY A 127 -0.71 7.19 9.51
N PRO A 128 0.13 7.64 8.56
CA PRO A 128 1.37 6.95 8.19
C PRO A 128 2.28 6.83 9.43
N GLY A 129 2.89 5.66 9.64
CA GLY A 129 3.65 5.35 10.86
C GLY A 129 2.87 4.63 11.95
N SER A 130 1.53 4.53 11.85
CA SER A 130 0.71 3.79 12.82
C SER A 130 0.96 2.28 12.77
N PHE A 131 1.38 1.79 11.61
CA PHE A 131 1.77 0.41 11.34
C PHE A 131 3.04 0.40 10.49
N PRO A 132 3.79 -0.71 10.44
CA PRO A 132 4.94 -0.82 9.53
C PRO A 132 4.55 -0.50 8.07
N PRO A 133 5.50 -0.12 7.21
CA PRO A 133 5.24 -0.01 5.78
C PRO A 133 5.10 -1.38 5.12
N MET A 134 4.43 -1.40 3.98
CA MET A 134 4.52 -2.51 3.03
C MET A 134 5.77 -2.28 2.18
N GLN A 135 6.81 -3.08 2.40
CA GLN A 135 8.15 -2.81 1.88
C GLN A 135 8.53 -3.79 0.76
N PHE A 136 9.08 -3.25 -0.32
CA PHE A 136 10.17 -3.91 -1.03
C PHE A 136 11.48 -3.47 -0.40
N ALA A 137 12.43 -4.40 -0.30
CA ALA A 137 13.57 -4.27 0.59
C ALA A 137 14.31 -2.92 0.50
N ALA A 138 14.65 -2.35 1.66
CA ALA A 138 15.84 -1.51 1.76
C ALA A 138 17.08 -2.39 1.57
N ALA A 139 18.19 -1.81 1.09
CA ALA A 139 19.47 -2.50 1.03
C ALA A 139 19.79 -3.19 2.38
N GLY A 140 19.76 -4.53 2.40
CA GLY A 140 20.19 -5.35 3.54
C GLY A 140 19.13 -6.07 4.39
N GLY A 141 17.85 -6.18 3.99
CA GLY A 141 16.82 -6.73 4.91
C GLY A 141 15.72 -7.67 4.42
N SER A 142 15.34 -7.72 3.14
CA SER A 142 14.26 -8.60 2.64
C SER A 142 14.42 -8.91 1.15
N ILE A 143 13.72 -9.92 0.64
CA ILE A 143 13.76 -10.36 -0.77
C ILE A 143 12.41 -10.02 -1.41
N PRO A 144 12.35 -9.50 -2.66
CA PRO A 144 13.48 -9.29 -3.58
C PRO A 144 14.23 -7.97 -3.35
N ASP A 145 15.50 -7.94 -3.77
CA ASP A 145 16.29 -6.71 -3.85
C ASP A 145 15.65 -5.72 -4.83
N VAL A 146 15.77 -4.42 -4.56
CA VAL A 146 15.31 -3.36 -5.47
C VAL A 146 16.36 -3.13 -6.55
N PRO A 147 16.05 -3.36 -7.84
CA PRO A 147 17.03 -3.18 -8.91
C PRO A 147 17.42 -1.71 -9.10
N THR A 148 18.72 -1.50 -9.32
CA THR A 148 19.31 -0.18 -9.61
C THR A 148 20.14 -0.25 -10.88
N ASP A 149 19.59 -0.87 -11.93
CA ASP A 149 20.24 -1.08 -13.22
C ASP A 149 19.96 0.04 -14.23
N GLY A 150 19.12 1.02 -13.87
CA GLY A 150 18.69 2.08 -14.76
C GLY A 150 17.52 1.71 -15.65
N ALA A 151 16.83 0.58 -15.44
CA ALA A 151 15.58 0.25 -16.10
C ALA A 151 14.38 0.57 -15.19
N PHE A 152 13.19 0.60 -15.80
CA PHE A 152 11.95 0.62 -15.05
C PHE A 152 11.56 -0.80 -14.66
N HIS A 153 11.18 -0.97 -13.40
CA HIS A 153 10.65 -2.21 -12.85
C HIS A 153 9.27 -2.00 -12.27
N VAL A 154 8.47 -3.06 -12.25
CA VAL A 154 7.14 -3.10 -11.63
C VAL A 154 7.26 -3.77 -10.27
N PHE A 155 6.84 -3.07 -9.22
CA PHE A 155 6.81 -3.54 -7.86
C PHE A 155 5.35 -3.74 -7.44
N ARG A 156 4.94 -4.98 -7.19
CA ARG A 156 3.57 -5.35 -6.82
C ARG A 156 3.48 -5.99 -5.44
N ILE A 157 2.65 -5.44 -4.56
CA ILE A 157 2.32 -5.99 -3.25
C ILE A 157 0.88 -6.51 -3.25
N THR A 158 0.67 -7.72 -2.77
CA THR A 158 -0.67 -8.29 -2.56
C THR A 158 -0.89 -8.52 -1.08
N LEU A 159 -1.99 -8.00 -0.51
CA LEU A 159 -2.36 -8.25 0.89
C LEU A 159 -2.85 -9.68 1.06
N GLU A 160 -2.18 -10.45 1.92
CA GLU A 160 -2.53 -11.87 2.17
C GLU A 160 -3.18 -12.07 3.54
N ALA A 161 -2.84 -11.22 4.50
CA ALA A 161 -3.28 -11.33 5.89
C ALA A 161 -3.00 -10.03 6.67
N GLY A 162 -3.43 -9.99 7.93
CA GLY A 162 -3.19 -8.84 8.79
C GLY A 162 -4.29 -7.79 8.68
N ASP A 163 -4.69 -7.29 9.84
CA ASP A 163 -5.80 -6.35 10.03
C ASP A 163 -5.40 -4.89 9.76
N HIS A 164 -4.13 -4.54 9.95
CA HIS A 164 -3.63 -3.17 9.88
C HIS A 164 -3.75 -2.49 8.51
N TYR A 165 -3.78 -3.28 7.42
CA TYR A 165 -3.89 -2.76 6.06
C TYR A 165 -5.29 -2.96 5.45
N ILE A 166 -6.29 -3.36 6.26
CA ILE A 166 -7.66 -3.63 5.81
C ILE A 166 -8.59 -2.52 6.32
N GLY A 167 -9.33 -1.89 5.42
CA GLY A 167 -10.30 -0.85 5.75
C GLY A 167 -10.32 0.30 4.76
N ASN A 168 -10.90 1.43 5.15
CA ASN A 168 -11.00 2.59 4.29
C ASN A 168 -9.61 3.20 4.05
N LEU A 169 -9.25 3.40 2.79
CA LEU A 169 -7.98 4.00 2.39
C LEU A 169 -8.14 5.53 2.35
N ASN A 170 -7.46 6.22 3.26
CA ASN A 170 -7.57 7.67 3.42
C ASN A 170 -6.38 8.44 2.82
N ALA A 171 -5.22 7.80 2.74
CA ALA A 171 -4.03 8.38 2.12
C ALA A 171 -3.02 7.29 1.74
N LEU A 172 -2.13 7.64 0.82
CA LEU A 172 -0.96 6.88 0.43
C LEU A 172 0.29 7.71 0.60
N ARG A 173 1.39 7.07 0.98
CA ARG A 173 2.74 7.63 0.97
C ARG A 173 3.69 6.59 0.35
N LEU A 174 4.62 7.08 -0.45
CA LEU A 174 5.69 6.31 -1.08
C LEU A 174 7.03 6.90 -0.63
N ASP A 175 7.92 6.03 -0.16
CA ASP A 175 9.31 6.36 0.17
C ASP A 175 10.22 5.68 -0.88
N PRO A 176 10.74 6.43 -1.86
CA PRO A 176 11.49 5.89 -3.00
C PRO A 176 12.98 5.68 -2.70
N VAL A 177 13.55 6.30 -1.68
CA VAL A 177 14.94 6.01 -1.26
C VAL A 177 15.01 5.95 0.26
N ALA A 178 16.03 5.27 0.80
CA ALA A 178 16.13 5.07 2.24
C ALA A 178 16.44 6.36 3.00
N ASP A 179 16.22 6.32 4.32
CA ASP A 179 16.56 7.35 5.29
C ASP A 179 18.08 7.47 5.49
N ALA A 180 18.79 7.87 4.43
CA ALA A 180 20.23 8.07 4.41
C ALA A 180 20.57 9.57 4.34
N SER A 181 21.84 9.90 4.60
CA SER A 181 22.37 11.23 4.28
C SER A 181 22.14 11.55 2.80
N PRO A 182 21.93 12.82 2.42
CA PRO A 182 21.71 13.21 1.02
C PRO A 182 22.79 12.65 0.12
N ILE A 183 22.42 11.80 -0.84
CA ILE A 183 23.35 11.26 -1.84
C ILE A 183 23.03 11.80 -3.24
N GLY A 184 21.82 12.33 -3.45
CA GLY A 184 21.44 12.91 -4.72
C GLY A 184 21.14 11.85 -5.79
N GLU A 185 20.57 10.74 -5.36
CA GLU A 185 20.04 9.65 -6.17
C GLU A 185 18.75 10.10 -6.85
N THR A 186 18.71 9.92 -8.16
CA THR A 186 17.53 10.23 -8.97
C THR A 186 16.65 8.99 -9.09
N PHE A 187 15.34 9.19 -8.98
CA PHE A 187 14.35 8.17 -9.29
C PHE A 187 13.25 8.74 -10.19
N LYS A 188 12.51 7.83 -10.82
CA LYS A 188 11.30 8.14 -11.56
C LYS A 188 10.18 7.20 -11.17
N VAL A 189 8.96 7.71 -11.20
CA VAL A 189 7.73 6.93 -11.02
C VAL A 189 6.88 7.15 -12.27
N ASP A 190 6.46 6.05 -12.90
CA ASP A 190 5.64 6.05 -14.12
C ASP A 190 4.16 5.97 -13.77
N TYR A 191 3.78 5.05 -12.88
CA TYR A 191 2.41 4.99 -12.35
C TYR A 191 2.37 4.39 -10.95
N PHE A 192 1.27 4.65 -10.24
CA PHE A 192 0.84 3.92 -9.05
C PHE A 192 -0.63 3.51 -9.22
N ARG A 193 -0.92 2.22 -9.13
CA ARG A 193 -2.24 1.60 -9.26
C ARG A 193 -2.61 0.77 -8.04
N ILE A 194 -3.91 0.67 -7.79
CA ILE A 194 -4.48 -0.23 -6.79
C ILE A 194 -5.60 -1.04 -7.41
N ALA A 195 -5.61 -2.35 -7.17
CA ALA A 195 -6.66 -3.26 -7.63
C ALA A 195 -7.24 -4.09 -6.49
N ASN A 196 -8.36 -4.77 -6.77
CA ASN A 196 -9.09 -5.60 -5.80
C ASN A 196 -9.44 -4.80 -4.52
N VAL A 197 -9.90 -3.58 -4.71
CA VAL A 197 -10.50 -2.73 -3.67
C VAL A 197 -12.02 -2.82 -3.74
N THR A 198 -12.67 -2.60 -2.61
CA THR A 198 -14.12 -2.42 -2.57
C THR A 198 -14.46 -0.94 -2.43
N ASN A 199 -15.74 -0.61 -2.59
CA ASN A 199 -16.23 0.69 -2.14
C ASN A 199 -16.12 0.79 -0.61
N ARG A 200 -16.09 2.02 -0.11
CA ARG A 200 -15.91 2.39 1.29
C ARG A 200 -16.76 1.51 2.20
N VAL A 201 -16.13 0.98 3.24
CA VAL A 201 -16.85 0.33 4.33
C VAL A 201 -17.45 1.44 5.19
N VAL A 202 -18.74 1.68 4.99
CA VAL A 202 -19.53 2.53 5.89
C VAL A 202 -19.89 1.71 7.11
N VAL A 203 -19.19 1.95 8.22
CA VAL A 203 -19.61 1.43 9.52
C VAL A 203 -20.79 2.29 9.98
N LEU A 204 -22.00 1.77 9.88
CA LEU A 204 -23.16 2.41 10.49
C LEU A 204 -22.96 2.42 12.00
N GLN A 205 -23.11 3.59 12.61
CA GLN A 205 -23.04 3.76 14.06
C GLN A 205 -24.35 4.36 14.56
N VAL A 206 -24.82 3.87 15.71
CA VAL A 206 -25.88 4.50 16.51
C VAL A 206 -25.23 4.95 17.81
N ASP A 207 -25.33 6.25 18.11
CA ASP A 207 -24.74 6.87 19.30
C ASP A 207 -23.25 6.55 19.49
N GLY A 208 -22.48 6.53 18.40
CA GLY A 208 -21.04 6.25 18.40
C GLY A 208 -20.66 4.77 18.56
N THR A 209 -21.63 3.86 18.58
CA THR A 209 -21.40 2.42 18.64
C THR A 209 -21.56 1.79 17.25
N PRO A 210 -20.53 1.11 16.70
CA PRO A 210 -20.64 0.32 15.48
C PRO A 210 -21.78 -0.70 15.56
N LEU A 211 -22.65 -0.74 14.54
CA LEU A 211 -23.63 -1.80 14.35
C LEU A 211 -22.97 -2.96 13.59
N PRO A 212 -22.66 -4.10 14.24
CA PRO A 212 -21.97 -5.22 13.60
C PRO A 212 -22.86 -5.98 12.60
N SER A 213 -24.17 -5.78 12.67
CA SER A 213 -25.17 -6.26 11.74
C SER A 213 -26.41 -5.39 11.89
N TYR A 214 -27.02 -5.00 10.77
CA TYR A 214 -28.34 -4.40 10.78
C TYR A 214 -29.26 -5.27 9.92
N THR A 215 -30.44 -5.54 10.44
CA THR A 215 -31.59 -5.91 9.63
C THR A 215 -32.37 -4.61 9.46
N SER A 216 -32.56 -4.17 8.21
CA SER A 216 -33.51 -3.08 7.96
C SER A 216 -34.85 -3.49 8.56
N LEU A 217 -35.34 -2.71 9.54
CA LEU A 217 -36.66 -2.93 10.14
C LEU A 217 -37.76 -2.22 9.33
N ALA A 218 -37.37 -1.36 8.39
CA ALA A 218 -38.24 -0.58 7.50
C ALA A 218 -37.37 0.06 6.39
N GLU A 219 -37.74 -0.14 5.13
CA GLU A 219 -37.22 0.67 4.03
C GLU A 219 -38.35 1.61 3.58
N TRP A 220 -38.16 2.92 3.75
CA TRP A 220 -39.11 3.94 3.29
C TRP A 220 -38.98 4.11 1.78
N ASN A 221 -39.38 3.08 1.04
CA ASN A 221 -39.27 3.04 -0.41
C ASN A 221 -40.48 3.68 -1.09
N THR A 222 -41.49 4.09 -0.31
CA THR A 222 -42.72 4.71 -0.80
C THR A 222 -43.25 5.77 0.16
N ASP A 223 -43.63 6.93 -0.38
CA ASP A 223 -44.29 7.98 0.40
C ASP A 223 -45.60 7.46 1.02
N GLY A 224 -45.65 7.43 2.35
CA GLY A 224 -46.85 7.09 3.12
C GLY A 224 -46.96 5.62 3.55
N ASP A 225 -45.94 4.78 3.35
CA ASP A 225 -45.84 3.53 4.12
C ASP A 225 -45.51 3.87 5.58
N LEU A 226 -46.17 3.19 6.52
CA LEU A 226 -45.86 3.29 7.96
C LEU A 226 -45.32 1.96 8.49
N GLU A 227 -45.02 1.01 7.60
CA GLU A 227 -44.46 -0.32 7.92
C GLU A 227 -45.17 -1.06 9.07
N ASN A 228 -46.48 -0.86 9.21
CA ASN A 228 -47.31 -1.38 10.31
C ASN A 228 -46.91 -0.90 11.72
N TRP A 229 -46.17 0.20 11.84
CA TRP A 229 -45.91 0.87 13.11
C TRP A 229 -47.22 1.56 13.54
N MET A 230 -47.85 1.02 14.59
CA MET A 230 -49.01 1.65 15.20
C MET A 230 -48.55 2.87 15.99
N LEU A 231 -49.11 4.04 15.66
CA LEU A 231 -48.99 5.29 16.43
C LEU A 231 -49.62 5.16 17.83
#